data_AF-A0A1S1MYI4-F1
#
_entry.id   AF-A0A1S1MYI4-F1
#
_cell.length_a   1.000
_cell.length_b   1.000
_cell.length_c   1.000
_cell.angle_alpha   90.00
_cell.angle_beta   90.00
_cell.angle_gamma   90.00
#
_symmetry.space_group_name_H-M   'P 1'
#
loop_
_entity.id
_entity.type
_entity.pdbx_description
1 polymer ?
#
loop_
_entity_poly.entity_id
_entity_poly.type
_entity_poly.pdbx_seq_one_letter_code
_entity_poly.pdbx_strand_id
1 'polypeptide(L)'
;MVNTHLDRFLTAGAPDPLAQLADGRYARVSATGEITVVGSQPAWRLVADARWQPRRVYPTPWAVAAITPTDDLVVLNLAAVDIAHLPAGVVRSLQLQAHQFCSTTKWSRTARTPAAMGHDGQLLIGTHKIPVKQPLSTPEEIFGIECGKTFHDLSPKRRRIAQLLDTSGGLTLEELTEHFTTNPSRRRAVKNSLHTELSRMRSHPNITISHHNDGRYTISRITTEKPTPDHVSHC
;
A
#
# COMPACT_ATOMS: atom_id res chain seq x y z
N MET A 1 8.69 -13.25 -20.69
CA MET A 1 9.21 -11.87 -20.55
C MET A 1 8.50 -11.31 -19.32
N VAL A 2 9.19 -10.85 -18.27
CA VAL A 2 8.48 -10.44 -17.04
C VAL A 2 7.55 -9.26 -17.35
N ASN A 3 6.30 -9.31 -16.84
CA ASN A 3 5.31 -8.27 -17.07
C ASN A 3 5.87 -6.88 -16.74
N THR A 4 5.88 -5.98 -17.72
CA THR A 4 6.47 -4.64 -17.60
C THR A 4 5.76 -3.77 -16.57
N HIS A 5 4.52 -4.12 -16.19
CA HIS A 5 3.76 -3.40 -15.18
C HIS A 5 4.14 -3.76 -13.74
N LEU A 6 4.92 -4.82 -13.50
CA LEU A 6 5.27 -5.26 -12.14
C LEU A 6 5.98 -4.16 -11.36
N ASP A 7 7.06 -3.62 -11.92
CA ASP A 7 7.85 -2.57 -11.27
C ASP A 7 7.00 -1.34 -10.97
N ARG A 8 6.16 -0.94 -11.93
CA ARG A 8 5.25 0.20 -11.75
C ARG A 8 4.20 -0.05 -10.67
N PHE A 9 3.70 -1.29 -10.55
CA PHE A 9 2.77 -1.66 -9.48
C PHE A 9 3.45 -1.56 -8.10
N LEU A 10 4.69 -2.05 -7.99
CA LEU A 10 5.44 -2.06 -6.74
C LEU A 10 5.90 -0.65 -6.31
N THR A 11 6.06 0.28 -7.25
CA THR A 11 6.56 1.65 -6.97
C THR A 11 5.44 2.70 -6.87
N ALA A 12 4.40 2.59 -7.70
CA ALA A 12 3.30 3.56 -7.77
C ALA A 12 1.96 3.03 -7.22
N GLY A 13 1.88 1.73 -6.91
CA GLY A 13 0.67 1.07 -6.42
C GLY A 13 -0.27 0.63 -7.54
N ALA A 14 -1.51 0.33 -7.18
CA ALA A 14 -2.50 -0.14 -8.14
C ALA A 14 -2.89 0.93 -9.19
N PRO A 15 -3.11 0.54 -10.46
CA PRO A 15 -3.60 1.42 -11.51
C PRO A 15 -5.09 1.77 -11.33
N ASP A 16 -5.55 2.86 -11.96
CA ASP A 16 -6.96 3.08 -12.21
C ASP A 16 -7.48 2.12 -13.30
N PRO A 17 -8.72 1.63 -13.20
CA PRO A 17 -9.71 1.88 -12.13
C PRO A 17 -9.53 0.99 -10.88
N LEU A 18 -8.64 0.00 -10.89
CA LEU A 18 -8.47 -0.99 -9.81
C LEU A 18 -8.30 -0.34 -8.44
N ALA A 19 -7.49 0.71 -8.35
CA ALA A 19 -7.19 1.39 -7.09
C ALA A 19 -8.40 2.09 -6.44
N GLN A 20 -9.47 2.32 -7.21
CA GLN A 20 -10.73 2.94 -6.75
C GLN A 20 -11.78 1.88 -6.38
N LEU A 21 -11.56 0.63 -6.76
CA LEU A 21 -12.50 -0.46 -6.48
C LEU A 21 -12.34 -0.94 -5.04
N ALA A 22 -13.47 -0.97 -4.33
CA ALA A 22 -13.56 -1.53 -2.98
C ALA A 22 -13.96 -3.01 -3.01
N ASP A 23 -14.64 -3.45 -4.07
CA ASP A 23 -15.13 -4.81 -4.28
C ASP A 23 -14.17 -5.64 -5.15
N GLY A 24 -14.49 -6.92 -5.33
CA GLY A 24 -13.59 -7.87 -5.99
C GLY A 24 -12.64 -8.58 -5.03
N ARG A 25 -12.32 -9.82 -5.34
CA ARG A 25 -11.41 -10.68 -4.56
C ARG A 25 -9.99 -10.60 -5.11
N TYR A 26 -9.86 -10.72 -6.43
CA TYR A 26 -8.59 -10.62 -7.12
C TYR A 26 -8.76 -9.98 -8.50
N ALA A 27 -7.66 -9.54 -9.07
CA ALA A 27 -7.57 -9.05 -10.42
C ALA A 27 -6.40 -9.70 -11.16
N ARG A 28 -6.52 -9.84 -12.47
CA ARG A 28 -5.40 -10.12 -13.38
C ARG A 28 -5.04 -8.83 -14.11
N VAL A 29 -3.75 -8.52 -14.23
CA VAL A 29 -3.25 -7.44 -15.09
C VAL A 29 -2.36 -8.07 -16.15
N SER A 30 -2.79 -8.03 -17.41
CA SER A 30 -2.03 -8.61 -18.52
C SER A 30 -0.77 -7.80 -18.83
N ALA A 31 0.11 -8.34 -19.65
CA ALA A 31 1.27 -7.61 -20.17
C ALA A 31 0.89 -6.44 -21.10
N THR A 32 -0.34 -6.41 -21.62
CA THR A 32 -0.88 -5.29 -22.43
C THR A 32 -1.60 -4.25 -21.58
N GLY A 33 -1.69 -4.45 -20.27
CA GLY A 33 -2.38 -3.55 -19.34
C GLY A 33 -3.89 -3.81 -19.21
N GLU A 34 -4.41 -4.91 -19.76
CA GLU A 34 -5.80 -5.31 -19.53
C GLU A 34 -5.98 -5.75 -18.07
N ILE A 35 -6.90 -5.09 -17.37
CA ILE A 35 -7.32 -5.51 -16.04
C ILE A 35 -8.53 -6.45 -16.16
N THR A 36 -8.57 -7.51 -15.35
CA THR A 36 -9.76 -8.37 -15.20
C THR A 36 -10.00 -8.63 -13.72
N VAL A 37 -11.09 -8.09 -13.18
CA VAL A 37 -11.46 -8.24 -11.75
C VAL A 37 -12.45 -9.40 -11.58
N VAL A 38 -12.28 -10.19 -10.53
CA VAL A 38 -13.12 -11.36 -10.22
C VAL A 38 -13.64 -11.25 -8.78
N GLY A 39 -14.92 -11.62 -8.59
CA GLY A 39 -15.57 -11.64 -7.27
C GLY A 39 -16.23 -10.33 -6.83
N SER A 40 -16.47 -9.40 -7.77
CA SER A 40 -17.36 -8.24 -7.60
C SER A 40 -18.84 -8.65 -7.78
N GLN A 41 -19.79 -7.87 -7.24
CA GLN A 41 -21.24 -8.10 -7.43
C GLN A 41 -21.93 -6.85 -8.00
N PRO A 42 -22.65 -6.93 -9.15
CA PRO A 42 -22.80 -8.13 -10.01
C PRO A 42 -21.43 -8.58 -10.53
N ALA A 43 -21.22 -9.85 -10.88
CA ALA A 43 -19.94 -10.29 -11.44
C ALA A 43 -19.72 -9.59 -12.78
N TRP A 44 -18.67 -8.77 -12.89
CA TRP A 44 -18.40 -7.97 -14.09
C TRP A 44 -16.93 -8.02 -14.45
N ARG A 45 -16.65 -8.23 -15.74
CA ARG A 45 -15.32 -8.16 -16.32
C ARG A 45 -15.07 -6.71 -16.73
N LEU A 46 -14.39 -5.96 -15.88
CA LEU A 46 -13.91 -4.63 -16.25
C LEU A 46 -12.64 -4.76 -17.09
N VAL A 47 -12.79 -4.86 -18.41
CA VAL A 47 -11.68 -4.73 -19.38
C VAL A 47 -11.32 -3.25 -19.46
N ALA A 48 -10.55 -2.76 -18.50
CA ALA A 48 -10.02 -1.40 -18.51
C ALA A 48 -8.52 -1.43 -18.79
N ASP A 49 -8.05 -0.47 -19.59
CA ASP A 49 -6.62 -0.21 -19.73
C ASP A 49 -6.09 0.35 -18.42
N ALA A 50 -5.06 -0.29 -17.87
CA ALA A 50 -4.43 0.11 -16.64
C ALA A 50 -3.78 1.50 -16.78
N ARG A 51 -4.27 2.48 -16.02
CA ARG A 51 -3.72 3.85 -15.98
C ARG A 51 -3.07 4.12 -14.63
N TRP A 52 -1.74 4.20 -14.62
CA TRP A 52 -1.01 4.59 -13.42
C TRP A 52 -0.97 6.10 -13.28
N GLN A 53 -1.59 6.57 -12.21
CA GLN A 53 -1.44 7.93 -11.71
C GLN A 53 -0.17 8.05 -10.85
N PRO A 54 0.27 9.27 -10.52
CA PRO A 54 1.31 9.48 -9.51
C PRO A 54 1.01 8.73 -8.22
N ARG A 55 2.08 8.36 -7.48
CA ARG A 55 1.98 7.60 -6.23
C ARG A 55 1.00 8.30 -5.28
N ARG A 56 -0.03 7.56 -4.85
CA ARG A 56 -1.10 8.06 -3.98
C ARG A 56 -1.57 6.96 -3.03
N VAL A 57 -2.33 7.37 -2.03
CA VAL A 57 -2.83 6.49 -0.98
C VAL A 57 -4.28 6.10 -1.27
N TYR A 58 -4.56 4.79 -1.22
CA TYR A 58 -5.86 4.22 -1.50
C TYR A 58 -6.55 3.71 -0.24
N PRO A 59 -7.90 3.67 -0.22
CA PRO A 59 -8.65 3.04 0.86
C PRO A 59 -8.53 1.51 0.82
N THR A 60 -8.40 0.93 -0.37
CA THR A 60 -8.37 -0.53 -0.61
C THR A 60 -6.95 -1.02 -0.91
N PRO A 61 -6.45 -2.04 -0.20
CA PRO A 61 -5.11 -2.60 -0.41
C PRO A 61 -5.11 -3.63 -1.55
N TRP A 62 -4.97 -3.18 -2.79
CA TRP A 62 -4.66 -4.07 -3.91
C TRP A 62 -3.16 -4.34 -3.97
N ALA A 63 -2.75 -5.61 -3.86
CA ALA A 63 -1.34 -6.00 -3.79
C ALA A 63 -1.06 -7.19 -4.71
N VAL A 64 0.08 -7.16 -5.41
CA VAL A 64 0.49 -8.23 -6.34
C VAL A 64 0.99 -9.43 -5.55
N ALA A 65 0.36 -10.59 -5.75
CA ALA A 65 0.73 -11.84 -5.11
C ALA A 65 1.66 -12.71 -5.96
N ALA A 66 1.47 -12.70 -7.28
CA ALA A 66 2.18 -13.62 -8.17
C ALA A 66 2.16 -13.18 -9.63
N ILE A 67 2.97 -13.87 -10.43
CA ILE A 67 2.98 -13.83 -11.90
C ILE A 67 2.48 -15.19 -12.42
N THR A 68 1.56 -15.18 -13.39
CA THR A 68 1.04 -16.38 -14.05
C THR A 68 2.01 -16.91 -15.12
N PRO A 69 1.81 -18.14 -15.65
CA PRO A 69 2.56 -18.63 -16.80
C PRO A 69 2.45 -17.77 -18.06
N THR A 70 1.35 -17.04 -18.23
CA THR A 70 1.14 -16.08 -19.33
C THR A 70 1.73 -14.71 -19.06
N ASP A 71 2.58 -14.58 -18.02
CA ASP A 71 3.18 -13.32 -17.58
C ASP A 71 2.12 -12.26 -17.19
N ASP A 72 0.94 -12.66 -16.69
CA ASP A 72 -0.01 -11.74 -16.07
C ASP A 72 0.31 -11.56 -14.58
N LEU A 73 0.05 -10.38 -14.04
CA LEU A 73 0.07 -10.15 -12.60
C LEU A 73 -1.22 -10.66 -11.97
N VAL A 74 -1.12 -11.40 -10.87
CA VAL A 74 -2.24 -11.74 -10.00
C VAL A 74 -2.22 -10.79 -8.81
N VAL A 75 -3.26 -9.97 -8.68
CA VAL A 75 -3.39 -8.94 -7.65
C VAL A 75 -4.53 -9.31 -6.71
N LEU A 76 -4.31 -9.25 -5.40
CA LEU A 76 -5.30 -9.56 -4.38
C LEU A 76 -5.85 -8.29 -3.75
N ASN A 77 -7.16 -8.28 -3.48
CA ASN A 77 -7.78 -7.30 -2.60
C ASN A 77 -7.68 -7.79 -1.17
N LEU A 78 -6.75 -7.25 -0.38
CA LEU A 78 -6.54 -7.72 0.99
C LEU A 78 -7.67 -7.33 1.97
N ALA A 79 -8.63 -6.50 1.55
CA ALA A 79 -9.84 -6.26 2.32
C ALA A 79 -10.89 -7.38 2.17
N ALA A 80 -10.78 -8.19 1.10
CA ALA A 80 -11.71 -9.28 0.78
C ALA A 80 -11.09 -10.68 0.96
N VAL A 81 -9.78 -10.80 0.73
CA VAL A 81 -9.04 -12.06 0.73
C VAL A 81 -8.22 -12.22 2.01
N ASP A 82 -8.43 -13.34 2.70
CA ASP A 82 -7.66 -13.75 3.87
C ASP A 82 -6.40 -14.49 3.43
N ILE A 83 -5.25 -13.95 3.82
CA ILE A 83 -3.93 -14.40 3.40
C ILE A 83 -3.22 -15.25 4.46
N ALA A 84 -3.89 -15.60 5.57
CA ALA A 84 -3.28 -16.29 6.70
C ALA A 84 -2.65 -17.66 6.34
N HIS A 85 -3.16 -18.32 5.30
CA HIS A 85 -2.69 -19.64 4.85
C HIS A 85 -1.72 -19.56 3.66
N LEU A 86 -1.25 -18.37 3.28
CA LEU A 86 -0.19 -18.21 2.30
C LEU A 86 1.19 -18.41 2.93
N PRO A 87 2.21 -18.79 2.14
CA PRO A 87 3.59 -18.84 2.63
C PRO A 87 4.03 -17.51 3.24
N ALA A 88 4.76 -17.55 4.35
CA ALA A 88 5.12 -16.35 5.13
C ALA A 88 5.80 -15.25 4.29
N GLY A 89 6.67 -15.62 3.35
CA GLY A 89 7.30 -14.66 2.45
C GLY A 89 6.31 -13.95 1.51
N VAL A 90 5.27 -14.63 1.05
CA VAL A 90 4.19 -14.04 0.23
C VAL A 90 3.34 -13.11 1.08
N VAL A 91 2.99 -13.53 2.30
CA VAL A 91 2.26 -12.68 3.27
C VAL A 91 3.01 -11.38 3.53
N ARG A 92 4.33 -11.45 3.79
CA ARG A 92 5.18 -10.27 4.01
C ARG A 92 5.21 -9.34 2.80
N SER A 93 5.34 -9.89 1.59
CA SER A 93 5.31 -9.10 0.35
C SER A 93 3.98 -8.33 0.18
N LEU A 94 2.85 -9.01 0.41
CA LEU A 94 1.52 -8.40 0.32
C LEU A 94 1.31 -7.33 1.38
N GLN A 95 1.72 -7.60 2.63
CA GLN A 95 1.64 -6.64 3.73
C GLN A 95 2.47 -5.39 3.45
N LEU A 96 3.67 -5.55 2.90
CA LEU A 96 4.54 -4.42 2.57
C LEU A 96 3.91 -3.49 1.53
N GLN A 97 3.38 -4.05 0.44
CA GLN A 97 2.66 -3.27 -0.58
C GLN A 97 1.45 -2.54 0.02
N ALA A 98 0.64 -3.24 0.84
CA ALA A 98 -0.47 -2.61 1.53
C ALA A 98 0.00 -1.49 2.47
N HIS A 99 1.15 -1.65 3.12
CA HIS A 99 1.70 -0.63 3.99
C HIS A 99 2.19 0.63 3.25
N GLN A 100 2.66 0.47 2.02
CA GLN A 100 3.12 1.56 1.18
C GLN A 100 1.95 2.36 0.60
N PHE A 101 0.88 1.70 0.16
CA PHE A 101 -0.16 2.33 -0.66
C PHE A 101 -1.54 2.41 0.00
N CYS A 102 -1.78 1.72 1.13
CA CYS A 102 -3.06 1.77 1.83
C CYS A 102 -2.97 2.57 3.14
N SER A 103 -3.99 3.39 3.40
CA SER A 103 -4.12 4.18 4.64
C SER A 103 -4.77 3.40 5.79
N THR A 104 -5.48 2.32 5.47
CA THR A 104 -6.21 1.54 6.48
C THR A 104 -5.36 0.35 6.92
N THR A 105 -5.34 0.07 8.23
CA THR A 105 -4.64 -1.11 8.79
C THR A 105 -5.58 -2.25 9.15
N LYS A 106 -6.89 -2.05 8.98
CA LYS A 106 -7.93 -3.01 9.40
C LYS A 106 -8.44 -3.90 8.27
N TRP A 107 -7.83 -3.87 7.09
CA TRP A 107 -8.25 -4.68 5.94
C TRP A 107 -8.31 -6.17 6.24
N SER A 108 -7.37 -6.69 7.05
CA SER A 108 -7.37 -8.11 7.44
C SER A 108 -8.59 -8.53 8.25
N ARG A 109 -9.25 -7.60 8.95
CA ARG A 109 -10.45 -7.90 9.76
C ARG A 109 -11.71 -8.06 8.93
N THR A 110 -11.72 -7.55 7.70
CA THR A 110 -12.86 -7.63 6.78
C THR A 110 -12.72 -8.75 5.76
N ALA A 111 -11.53 -9.33 5.65
CA ALA A 111 -11.23 -10.44 4.76
C ALA A 111 -12.04 -11.68 5.15
N ARG A 112 -12.64 -12.34 4.14
CA ARG A 112 -13.51 -13.51 4.33
C ARG A 112 -13.19 -14.66 3.39
N THR A 113 -12.54 -14.38 2.26
CA THR A 113 -12.26 -15.40 1.25
C THR A 113 -10.85 -15.94 1.49
N PRO A 114 -10.67 -17.21 1.89
CA PRO A 114 -9.34 -17.74 2.14
C PRO A 114 -8.52 -17.82 0.85
N ALA A 115 -7.23 -17.51 0.95
CA ALA A 115 -6.23 -17.79 -0.06
C ALA A 115 -5.13 -18.71 0.49
N ALA A 116 -4.70 -19.64 -0.36
CA ALA A 116 -3.67 -20.63 -0.02
C ALA A 116 -2.84 -20.95 -1.26
N MET A 117 -1.58 -21.36 -1.06
CA MET A 117 -0.76 -21.90 -2.14
C MET A 117 -0.88 -23.42 -2.15
N GLY A 118 -1.36 -23.98 -3.26
CA GLY A 118 -1.39 -25.42 -3.50
C GLY A 118 0.01 -25.98 -3.77
N HIS A 119 0.20 -27.26 -3.48
CA HIS A 119 1.45 -27.99 -3.78
C HIS A 119 1.71 -28.15 -5.28
N ASP A 120 0.68 -27.96 -6.11
CA ASP A 120 0.68 -28.03 -7.57
C ASP A 120 1.04 -26.69 -8.25
N GLY A 121 1.53 -25.71 -7.49
CA GLY A 121 1.87 -24.38 -8.02
C GLY A 121 0.63 -23.54 -8.36
N GLN A 122 -0.52 -23.84 -7.76
CA GLN A 122 -1.75 -23.06 -7.91
C GLN A 122 -1.95 -22.13 -6.72
N LEU A 123 -2.32 -20.87 -6.99
CA LEU A 123 -2.89 -19.99 -5.99
C LEU A 123 -4.40 -20.24 -5.91
N LEU A 124 -4.86 -20.66 -4.73
CA LEU A 124 -6.27 -20.88 -4.42
C LEU A 124 -6.84 -19.59 -3.83
N ILE A 125 -8.00 -19.14 -4.31
CA ILE A 125 -8.74 -17.99 -3.77
C ILE A 125 -10.23 -18.37 -3.68
N GLY A 126 -10.67 -18.76 -2.49
CA GLY A 126 -11.97 -19.40 -2.31
C GLY A 126 -12.03 -20.69 -3.16
N THR A 127 -12.93 -20.73 -4.14
CA THR A 127 -13.09 -21.87 -5.05
C THR A 127 -12.29 -21.75 -6.35
N HIS A 128 -11.61 -20.63 -6.59
CA HIS A 128 -10.86 -20.40 -7.82
C HIS A 128 -9.42 -20.90 -7.70
N LYS A 129 -8.93 -21.56 -8.75
CA LYS A 129 -7.54 -21.99 -8.90
C LYS A 129 -6.87 -21.16 -9.98
N ILE A 130 -5.71 -20.58 -9.67
CA ILE A 130 -4.95 -19.73 -10.58
C ILE A 130 -3.53 -20.31 -10.71
N PRO A 131 -3.08 -20.68 -11.91
CA PRO A 131 -1.72 -21.19 -12.09
C PRO A 131 -0.72 -20.07 -11.83
N VAL A 132 0.30 -20.36 -11.01
CA VAL A 132 1.36 -19.42 -10.65
C VAL A 132 2.69 -19.92 -11.20
N LYS A 133 3.36 -19.05 -11.95
CA LYS A 133 4.75 -19.24 -12.39
C LYS A 133 5.72 -18.76 -11.31
N GLN A 134 5.43 -17.62 -10.69
CA GLN A 134 6.31 -17.00 -9.70
C GLN A 134 5.49 -16.27 -8.63
N PRO A 135 5.41 -16.80 -7.40
CA PRO A 135 4.87 -16.03 -6.28
C PRO A 135 5.85 -14.92 -5.88
N LEU A 136 5.33 -13.74 -5.56
CA LEU A 136 6.12 -12.64 -5.01
C LEU A 136 6.32 -12.90 -3.52
N SER A 137 7.59 -13.00 -3.12
CA SER A 137 7.98 -13.33 -1.76
C SER A 137 9.03 -12.37 -1.26
N THR A 138 8.92 -11.96 0.01
CA THR A 138 9.86 -11.08 0.69
C THR A 138 10.45 -11.80 1.91
N PRO A 139 11.80 -11.93 2.00
CA PRO A 139 12.50 -12.40 3.19
C PRO A 139 12.18 -11.53 4.42
N GLU A 140 12.34 -12.11 5.62
CA GLU A 140 12.01 -11.42 6.87
C GLU A 140 12.85 -10.17 7.12
N GLU A 141 14.14 -10.26 6.87
CA GLU A 141 15.08 -9.16 7.02
C GLU A 141 14.72 -7.96 6.13
N ILE A 142 14.47 -8.22 4.84
CA ILE A 142 14.06 -7.20 3.87
C ILE A 142 12.70 -6.61 4.29
N PHE A 143 11.76 -7.43 4.73
CA PHE A 143 10.48 -6.95 5.23
C PHE A 143 10.66 -6.02 6.42
N GLY A 144 11.49 -6.36 7.41
CA GLY A 144 11.74 -5.50 8.57
C GLY A 144 12.30 -4.13 8.18
N ILE A 145 13.30 -4.13 7.28
CA ILE A 145 13.93 -2.90 6.76
C ILE A 145 12.91 -2.05 5.98
N GLU A 146 12.23 -2.64 5.01
CA GLU A 146 11.30 -1.91 4.14
C GLU A 146 10.03 -1.48 4.87
N CYS A 147 9.50 -2.31 5.77
CA CYS A 147 8.37 -1.94 6.62
C CYS A 147 8.76 -0.77 7.54
N GLY A 148 10.01 -0.75 8.03
CA GLY A 148 10.62 0.37 8.74
C GLY A 148 10.74 1.67 7.94
N LYS A 149 10.65 1.63 6.61
CA LYS A 149 10.55 2.83 5.76
C LYS A 149 9.10 3.32 5.60
N THR A 150 8.11 2.54 6.03
CA THR A 150 6.68 2.89 5.94
C THR A 150 6.12 3.38 7.27
N PHE A 151 5.07 4.23 7.24
CA PHE A 151 4.32 4.72 8.41
C PHE A 151 3.42 3.69 9.11
N HIS A 152 3.83 2.42 9.14
CA HIS A 152 3.02 1.32 9.67
C HIS A 152 2.81 1.36 11.19
N ASP A 153 3.75 1.95 11.93
CA ASP A 153 3.74 2.12 13.38
C ASP A 153 2.76 3.20 13.85
N LEU A 154 2.28 4.06 12.94
CA LEU A 154 1.33 5.11 13.27
C LEU A 154 -0.11 4.59 13.29
N SER A 155 -0.96 5.23 14.11
CA SER A 155 -2.41 4.99 14.10
C SER A 155 -2.99 5.31 12.72
N PRO A 156 -4.13 4.71 12.30
CA PRO A 156 -4.64 4.82 10.92
C PRO A 156 -4.78 6.27 10.42
N LYS A 157 -5.25 7.17 11.29
CA LYS A 157 -5.41 8.59 10.94
C LYS A 157 -4.05 9.28 10.76
N ARG A 158 -3.10 9.06 11.67
CA ARG A 158 -1.75 9.64 11.60
C ARG A 158 -0.95 9.06 10.43
N ARG A 159 -1.11 7.77 10.16
CA ARG A 159 -0.55 7.09 9.00
C ARG A 159 -1.03 7.74 7.70
N ARG A 160 -2.34 7.98 7.56
CA ARG A 160 -2.90 8.68 6.39
C ARG A 160 -2.31 10.08 6.23
N ILE A 161 -2.19 10.85 7.32
CA ILE A 161 -1.55 12.18 7.30
C ILE A 161 -0.10 12.04 6.82
N ALA A 162 0.68 11.18 7.45
CA ALA A 162 2.09 10.94 7.13
C ALA A 162 2.30 10.56 5.66
N GLN A 163 1.52 9.59 5.15
CA GLN A 163 1.61 9.18 3.76
C GLN A 163 1.26 10.32 2.79
N LEU A 164 0.24 11.14 3.09
CA LEU A 164 -0.11 12.29 2.24
C LEU A 164 1.01 13.34 2.20
N LEU A 165 1.61 13.65 3.35
CA LEU A 165 2.73 14.59 3.43
C LEU A 165 3.95 14.08 2.66
N ASP A 166 4.26 12.79 2.78
CA ASP A 166 5.36 12.13 2.08
C ASP A 166 5.15 12.11 0.55
N THR A 167 3.98 11.66 0.09
CA THR A 167 3.69 11.55 -1.35
C THR A 167 3.57 12.89 -2.06
N SER A 168 3.15 13.95 -1.37
CA SER A 168 2.97 15.28 -1.95
C SER A 168 4.18 16.20 -1.78
N GLY A 169 5.25 15.75 -1.09
CA GLY A 169 6.39 16.60 -0.77
C GLY A 169 6.06 17.72 0.23
N GLY A 170 4.96 17.56 0.97
CA GLY A 170 4.46 18.52 1.95
C GLY A 170 3.16 19.24 1.55
N LEU A 171 2.30 19.47 2.53
CA LEU A 171 0.98 20.07 2.34
C LEU A 171 0.71 21.13 3.42
N THR A 172 -0.01 22.18 3.04
CA THR A 172 -0.62 23.12 3.98
C THR A 172 -1.76 22.44 4.76
N LEU A 173 -2.17 23.06 5.86
CA LEU A 173 -3.29 22.54 6.66
C LEU A 173 -4.61 22.56 5.87
N GLU A 174 -4.79 23.55 4.99
CA GLU A 174 -5.92 23.68 4.07
C GLU A 174 -5.95 22.53 3.05
N GLU A 175 -4.86 22.32 2.32
CA GLU A 175 -4.73 21.22 1.35
C GLU A 175 -4.96 19.86 2.03
N LEU A 176 -4.36 19.65 3.21
CA LEU A 176 -4.55 18.43 3.99
C LEU A 176 -6.02 18.27 4.42
N THR A 177 -6.72 19.35 4.77
CA THR A 177 -8.15 19.29 5.13
C THR A 177 -9.01 18.82 3.96
N GLU A 178 -8.71 19.29 2.75
CA GLU A 178 -9.44 18.93 1.53
C GLU A 178 -9.30 17.44 1.21
N HIS A 179 -8.16 16.83 1.50
CA HIS A 179 -7.97 15.36 1.40
C HIS A 179 -8.83 14.55 2.38
N PHE A 180 -9.31 15.14 3.47
CA PHE A 180 -10.14 14.47 4.47
C PHE A 180 -11.63 14.79 4.34
N THR A 181 -11.99 15.97 3.83
CA THR A 181 -13.38 16.36 3.59
C THR A 181 -13.48 17.46 2.53
N THR A 182 -14.40 17.27 1.59
CA THR A 182 -14.87 18.33 0.68
C THR A 182 -16.14 19.00 1.21
N ASN A 183 -16.78 18.45 2.24
CA ASN A 183 -18.00 18.99 2.83
C ASN A 183 -17.68 20.26 3.68
N PRO A 184 -18.21 21.44 3.31
CA PRO A 184 -17.92 22.70 4.01
C PRO A 184 -18.31 22.68 5.49
N SER A 185 -19.43 22.04 5.84
CA SER A 185 -19.94 21.97 7.21
C SER A 185 -18.99 21.24 8.18
N ARG A 186 -18.18 20.30 7.67
CA ARG A 186 -17.23 19.51 8.46
C ARG A 186 -15.82 20.07 8.45
N ARG A 187 -15.52 21.04 7.58
CA ARG A 187 -14.17 21.55 7.33
C ARG A 187 -13.50 22.07 8.61
N ARG A 188 -14.20 22.86 9.43
CA ARG A 188 -13.65 23.40 10.69
C ARG A 188 -13.30 22.30 11.70
N ALA A 189 -14.18 21.32 11.88
CA ALA A 189 -13.95 20.21 12.80
C ALA A 189 -12.78 19.32 12.35
N VAL A 190 -12.71 19.02 11.05
CA VAL A 190 -11.60 18.25 10.46
C VAL A 190 -10.28 19.01 10.61
N LYS A 191 -10.24 20.31 10.29
CA LYS A 191 -9.06 21.16 10.44
C LYS A 191 -8.51 21.15 11.86
N ASN A 192 -9.36 21.36 12.87
CA ASN A 192 -8.96 21.33 14.29
C ASN A 192 -8.42 19.95 14.70
N SER A 193 -9.05 18.89 14.20
CA SER A 193 -8.63 17.53 14.48
C SER A 193 -7.28 17.21 13.81
N LEU A 194 -7.04 17.70 12.58
CA LEU A 194 -5.75 17.55 11.90
C LEU A 194 -4.64 18.31 12.63
N HIS A 195 -4.91 19.53 13.08
CA HIS A 195 -3.96 20.31 13.89
C HIS A 195 -3.55 19.54 15.16
N THR A 196 -4.53 18.96 15.86
CA THR A 196 -4.28 18.15 17.06
C THR A 196 -3.41 16.92 16.74
N GLU A 197 -3.69 16.22 15.65
CA GLU A 197 -2.89 15.05 15.27
C GLU A 197 -1.47 15.43 14.82
N LEU A 198 -1.29 16.53 14.09
CA LEU A 198 0.04 17.05 13.72
C LEU A 198 0.87 17.39 14.96
N SER A 199 0.26 18.04 15.97
CA SER A 199 0.93 18.29 17.25
C SER A 199 1.35 17.00 17.96
N ARG A 200 0.52 15.96 17.94
CA ARG A 200 0.85 14.64 18.52
C ARG A 200 1.91 13.89 17.72
N MET A 201 1.95 14.07 16.41
CA MET A 201 2.94 13.45 15.54
C MET A 201 4.34 14.07 15.71
N ARG A 202 4.42 15.37 16.08
CA ARG A 202 5.70 16.04 16.39
C ARG A 202 6.44 15.43 17.57
N SER A 203 5.74 14.81 18.53
CA SER A 203 6.34 14.14 19.68
C SER A 203 6.60 12.65 19.46
N HIS A 204 6.43 12.14 18.23
CA HIS A 204 6.59 10.73 17.93
C HIS A 204 8.09 10.38 17.75
N PRO A 205 8.61 9.29 18.34
CA PRO A 205 10.05 9.03 18.39
C PRO A 205 10.68 8.64 17.03
N ASN A 206 9.89 8.18 16.06
CA ASN A 206 10.39 7.65 14.79
C ASN A 206 10.20 8.59 13.58
N ILE A 207 9.54 9.74 13.77
CA ILE A 207 9.23 10.67 12.68
C ILE A 207 9.49 12.12 13.10
N THR A 208 9.82 12.95 12.13
CA THR A 208 9.94 14.39 12.29
C THR A 208 8.89 15.08 11.44
N ILE A 209 8.14 16.00 12.04
CA ILE A 209 7.20 16.89 11.35
C ILE A 209 7.74 18.30 11.37
N SER A 210 8.10 18.82 10.20
CA SER A 210 8.59 20.18 10.04
C SER A 210 7.47 21.09 9.53
N HIS A 211 7.49 22.35 9.94
CA HIS A 211 6.59 23.38 9.43
C HIS A 211 7.43 24.48 8.81
N HIS A 212 7.19 24.77 7.54
CA HIS A 212 7.94 25.73 6.75
C HIS A 212 7.28 27.11 6.80
N ASN A 213 8.03 28.15 6.40
CA ASN A 213 7.56 29.54 6.42
C ASN A 213 6.40 29.79 5.46
N ASP A 214 6.23 28.94 4.44
CA ASP A 214 5.12 28.97 3.49
C ASP A 214 3.84 28.29 4.02
N GLY A 215 3.86 27.80 5.27
CA GLY A 215 2.73 27.12 5.91
C GLY A 215 2.61 25.63 5.57
N ARG A 216 3.56 25.05 4.82
CA ARG A 216 3.56 23.62 4.51
C ARG A 216 4.10 22.80 5.68
N TYR A 217 3.46 21.68 5.92
CA TYR A 217 3.95 20.62 6.79
C TYR A 217 4.66 19.57 5.94
N THR A 218 5.87 19.18 6.32
CA THR A 218 6.58 18.03 5.72
C THR A 218 6.84 16.97 6.77
N ILE A 219 7.10 15.75 6.32
CA ILE A 219 7.45 14.63 7.19
C ILE A 219 8.76 13.99 6.71
N SER A 220 9.57 13.55 7.66
CA SER A 220 10.68 12.64 7.42
C SER A 220 10.71 11.56 8.50
N ARG A 221 11.34 10.42 8.21
CA ARG A 221 11.67 9.45 9.25
C ARG A 221 12.98 9.83 9.92
N ILE A 222 13.06 9.56 11.22
CA ILE A 222 14.32 9.63 11.94
C ILE A 222 15.06 8.33 11.62
N THR A 223 16.02 8.42 10.71
CA THR A 223 16.95 7.32 10.47
C THR A 223 17.88 7.24 11.67
N THR A 224 17.69 6.24 12.53
CA THR A 224 18.77 5.75 13.39
C THR A 224 19.78 5.03 12.51
N GLU A 225 20.52 5.79 11.70
CA GLU A 225 21.85 5.34 11.30
C GLU A 225 22.67 5.33 12.59
N LYS A 226 23.00 4.14 13.10
CA LYS A 226 24.14 4.03 14.01
C LYS A 226 25.31 4.62 13.23
N PRO A 227 26.02 5.64 13.75
CA PRO A 227 27.28 6.02 13.16
C PRO A 227 28.16 4.78 13.20
N THR A 228 28.51 4.26 12.02
CA THR A 228 29.64 3.36 11.88
C THR A 228 30.81 4.11 12.51
N PRO A 229 31.50 3.56 13.53
CA PRO A 229 32.64 4.24 14.09
C PRO A 229 33.64 4.40 12.95
N ASP A 230 33.93 5.67 12.61
CA ASP A 230 35.02 6.01 11.73
C ASP A 230 36.24 5.24 12.22
N HIS A 231 36.82 4.46 11.30
CA HIS A 231 38.12 3.87 11.50
C HIS A 231 39.07 5.03 11.77
N VAL A 232 39.44 5.20 13.04
CA VAL A 232 40.60 5.98 13.44
C VAL A 232 41.80 5.23 12.85
N SER A 233 42.20 5.60 11.64
CA SER A 233 43.53 5.32 11.13
C SER A 233 44.49 6.22 11.88
N HIS A 234 44.99 5.71 13.01
CA HIS A 234 46.32 6.06 13.47
C HIS A 234 47.32 5.34 12.58
N CYS A 235 48.06 6.10 11.78
CA CYS A 235 49.47 5.95 11.44
C CYS A 235 49.92 7.23 10.73
#